data_AF-A0A239NZQ2-F1
#
_entry.id   AF-A0A239NZQ2-F1
#
_cell.length_a   1.000
_cell.length_b   1.000
_cell.length_c   1.000
_cell.angle_alpha   90.00
_cell.angle_beta   90.00
_cell.angle_gamma   90.00
#
_symmetry.space_group_name_H-M   'P 1'
#
loop_
_entity.id
_entity.type
_entity.pdbx_description
1 polymer ?
#
loop_
_entity_poly.entity_id
_entity_poly.type
_entity_poly.pdbx_seq_one_letter_code
_entity_poly.pdbx_strand_id
1 'polypeptide(L)' 'SLDMSAAYTTKADNAYPIVLVTYEIACDKGNKAETLPLVKSFLGYTASEEGQSILSEAGYAPLPAEIATKVRSTVDALS' A
#
# COMPACT_ATOMS: atom_id res chain seq x y z
N SER A 1 -8.14 -9.35 -6.82
CA SER A 1 -7.77 -8.07 -7.44
C SER A 1 -7.90 -6.95 -6.40
N LEU A 2 -7.22 -5.83 -6.60
CA LEU A 2 -7.42 -4.61 -5.82
C LEU A 2 -8.73 -3.96 -6.31
N ASP A 3 -9.67 -3.68 -5.41
CA ASP A 3 -10.91 -2.96 -5.75
C ASP A 3 -10.67 -1.46 -5.62
N MET A 4 -10.74 -0.74 -6.75
CA MET A 4 -10.51 0.71 -6.83
C MET A 4 -11.81 1.50 -6.96
N SER A 5 -12.98 0.86 -6.85
CA SER A 5 -14.26 1.55 -6.98
C SER A 5 -14.40 2.72 -6.00
N ALA A 6 -13.94 2.56 -4.75
CA ALA A 6 -13.97 3.59 -3.72
C ALA A 6 -13.15 4.85 -4.05
N ALA A 7 -12.12 4.76 -4.91
CA ALA A 7 -11.30 5.89 -5.31
C ALA A 7 -12.06 6.91 -6.18
N TYR A 8 -13.21 6.52 -6.74
CA TYR A 8 -14.00 7.33 -7.70
C TYR A 8 -15.40 7.71 -7.20
N THR A 9 -15.74 7.43 -5.94
CA THR A 9 -17.11 7.57 -5.42
C THR A 9 -17.36 8.80 -4.55
N THR A 10 -16.37 9.68 -4.37
CA THR A 10 -16.56 10.86 -3.50
C THR A 10 -17.63 11.80 -4.04
N LYS A 11 -18.63 12.08 -3.20
CA LYS A 11 -19.73 13.04 -3.46
C LYS A 11 -19.71 14.22 -2.49
N ALA A 12 -18.63 14.34 -1.70
CA ALA A 12 -18.50 15.42 -0.75
C ALA A 12 -18.26 16.74 -1.48
N ASP A 13 -19.02 17.78 -1.11
CA ASP A 13 -18.84 19.11 -1.66
C ASP A 13 -17.39 19.57 -1.42
N ASN A 14 -16.75 20.10 -2.47
CA ASN A 14 -15.33 20.50 -2.51
C ASN A 14 -14.29 19.37 -2.39
N ALA A 15 -14.68 18.09 -2.47
CA ALA A 15 -13.70 17.02 -2.61
C ALA A 15 -13.14 16.97 -4.04
N TYR A 16 -11.82 16.86 -4.18
CA TYR A 16 -11.19 16.68 -5.48
C TYR A 16 -11.43 15.24 -5.96
N PRO A 17 -12.10 15.02 -7.10
CA PRO A 17 -12.59 13.69 -7.50
C PRO A 17 -11.52 12.80 -8.14
N ILE A 18 -10.29 13.28 -8.29
CA ILE A 18 -9.18 12.55 -8.91
C ILE A 18 -8.26 12.04 -7.81
N VAL A 19 -8.24 10.72 -7.61
CA VAL A 19 -7.30 10.04 -6.71
C VAL A 19 -6.26 9.34 -7.56
N LEU A 20 -4.98 9.66 -7.33
CA LEU A 20 -3.85 8.93 -7.91
C LEU A 20 -3.29 7.98 -6.86
N VAL A 21 -3.12 6.71 -7.25
CA VAL A 21 -2.56 5.67 -6.40
C VAL A 21 -1.16 5.33 -6.90
N THR A 22 -0.20 5.39 -5.99
CA THR A 22 1.15 4.85 -6.22
C THR A 22 1.14 3.36 -5.90
N TYR A 23 1.82 2.55 -6.72
CA TYR A 23 1.86 1.10 -6.57
C TYR A 23 3.29 0.59 -6.52
N GLU A 24 3.57 -0.31 -5.59
CA GLU A 24 4.72 -1.21 -5.65
C GLU A 24 4.31 -2.56 -6.26
N ILE A 25 5.07 -3.06 -7.23
CA ILE A 25 4.83 -4.35 -7.88
C ILE A 25 5.88 -5.34 -7.39
N ALA A 26 5.44 -6.49 -6.90
CA ALA A 26 6.30 -7.59 -6.45
C ALA A 26 5.78 -8.94 -6.96
N CYS A 27 6.67 -9.93 -7.07
CA CYS A 27 6.30 -11.30 -7.41
C CYS A 27 5.69 -11.99 -6.18
N ASP A 28 4.54 -12.63 -6.32
CA ASP A 28 3.96 -13.48 -5.25
C ASP A 28 4.86 -14.68 -4.94
N LYS A 29 5.43 -15.28 -5.99
CA LYS A 29 6.27 -16.48 -5.93
C LYS A 29 7.50 -16.36 -6.82
N GLY A 30 8.53 -17.13 -6.52
CA GLY A 30 9.74 -17.21 -7.33
C GLY A 30 10.69 -16.04 -7.10
N ASN A 31 10.58 -15.38 -5.94
CA ASN A 31 11.55 -14.38 -5.54
C ASN A 31 12.90 -15.03 -5.24
N LYS A 32 13.98 -14.27 -5.42
CA LYS A 32 15.31 -14.73 -5.01
C LYS A 32 15.36 -14.80 -3.47
N ALA A 33 15.68 -15.96 -2.92
CA ALA A 33 15.74 -16.18 -1.47
C ALA A 33 16.68 -15.18 -0.76
N GLU A 34 17.77 -14.80 -1.42
CA GLU A 34 18.77 -13.86 -0.90
C GLU A 34 18.21 -12.45 -0.66
N THR A 35 17.26 -12.00 -1.49
CA THR A 35 16.70 -10.63 -1.44
C THR A 35 15.29 -10.57 -0.87
N LEU A 36 14.59 -11.71 -0.80
CA LEU A 36 13.21 -11.78 -0.30
C LEU A 36 13.04 -11.17 1.10
N PRO A 37 13.94 -11.38 2.09
CA PRO A 37 13.81 -10.73 3.39
C PRO A 37 13.82 -9.19 3.29
N LEU A 38 14.67 -8.63 2.44
CA LEU A 38 14.74 -7.18 2.25
C LEU A 38 13.49 -6.63 1.58
N VAL A 39 12.96 -7.34 0.57
CA VAL A 39 11.69 -6.97 -0.08
C VAL A 39 10.55 -6.97 0.92
N LYS A 40 10.44 -8.01 1.75
CA LYS A 40 9.41 -8.09 2.80
C LYS A 40 9.55 -6.96 3.82
N SER A 41 10.76 -6.69 4.29
CA SER A 41 11.02 -5.60 5.24
C SER A 41 10.64 -4.24 4.65
N PHE A 42 11.02 -3.96 3.40
CA PHE A 42 10.71 -2.69 2.75
C PHE A 42 9.20 -2.49 2.58
N LEU A 43 8.50 -3.45 1.96
CA LEU A 43 7.06 -3.37 1.72
C LEU A 43 6.24 -3.41 3.02
N GLY A 44 6.71 -4.15 4.02
CA GLY A 44 6.10 -4.19 5.34
C GLY A 44 6.24 -2.86 6.08
N TYR A 45 7.40 -2.22 5.99
CA TYR A 45 7.64 -0.90 6.57
C TYR A 45 6.81 0.19 5.88
N THR A 46 6.78 0.23 4.55
CA THR A 46 5.99 1.23 3.82
C THR A 46 4.49 1.11 4.12
N ALA A 47 3.98 -0.10 4.37
CA ALA A 47 2.60 -0.33 4.79
C ALA A 47 2.37 -0.25 6.32
N SER A 48 3.38 0.09 7.12
CA SER A 48 3.27 0.26 8.58
C SER A 48 2.69 1.63 8.96
N GLU A 49 2.24 1.78 10.21
CA GLU A 49 1.79 3.08 10.72
C GLU A 49 2.90 4.13 10.65
N GLU A 50 4.13 3.74 10.99
CA GLU A 50 5.29 4.62 10.95
C GLU A 50 5.60 5.09 9.51
N GLY A 51 5.68 4.15 8.56
CA GLY A 51 5.93 4.47 7.15
C GLY A 51 4.85 5.35 6.54
N GLN A 52 3.58 5.08 6.86
CA GLN A 52 2.44 5.89 6.38
C GLN A 52 2.40 7.28 7.03
N SER A 53 2.86 7.43 8.27
CA SER A 53 2.96 8.74 8.93
C SER A 53 3.92 9.68 8.18
N ILE A 54 5.08 9.17 7.75
CA ILE A 54 6.06 9.96 6.99
C ILE A 54 5.49 10.40 5.63
N LEU A 55 4.76 9.51 4.96
CA LEU A 55 4.10 9.84 3.68
C LEU A 55 3.00 10.89 3.85
N SER A 56 2.30 10.86 4.99
CA SER A 56 1.27 11.86 5.31
C SER A 56 1.88 13.26 5.44
N GLU A 57 3.06 13.38 6.04
CA GLU A 57 3.81 14.65 6.09
C GLU A 57 4.24 15.14 4.71
N ALA A 58 4.47 14.22 3.76
CA ALA A 58 4.78 14.52 2.37
C ALA A 58 3.54 14.82 1.49
N GLY A 59 2.33 14.85 2.08
CA GLY A 59 1.09 15.18 1.39
C GLY A 59 0.35 14.00 0.77
N TYR A 60 0.76 12.76 1.05
CA TYR A 60 0.00 11.57 0.65
C TYR A 60 -1.12 11.30 1.65
N ALA A 61 -2.23 10.73 1.17
CA ALA A 61 -3.24 10.17 2.05
C ALA A 61 -2.75 8.81 2.60
N PRO A 62 -2.90 8.53 3.90
CA PRO A 62 -2.52 7.24 4.46
C PRO A 62 -3.46 6.14 3.94
N LEU A 63 -2.92 4.93 3.83
CA LEU A 63 -3.72 3.74 3.51
C LEU A 63 -4.83 3.53 4.56
N PRO A 64 -6.06 3.16 4.13
CA PRO A 64 -7.08 2.67 5.05
C PRO A 64 -6.57 1.44 5.81
N ALA A 65 -6.92 1.33 7.10
CA ALA A 65 -6.39 0.28 7.98
C ALA A 65 -6.63 -1.16 7.46
N GLU A 66 -7.80 -1.40 6.85
CA GLU A 66 -8.13 -2.69 6.22
C GLU A 66 -7.19 -3.01 5.04
N ILE A 67 -6.91 -2.00 4.21
CA ILE A 67 -6.02 -2.13 3.06
C ILE A 67 -4.57 -2.34 3.53
N ALA A 68 -4.10 -1.56 4.49
CA ALA A 68 -2.76 -1.73 5.08
C ALA A 68 -2.58 -3.14 5.67
N THR A 69 -3.60 -3.67 6.36
CA THR A 69 -3.59 -5.04 6.89
C THR A 69 -3.51 -6.08 5.78
N LYS A 70 -4.30 -5.91 4.72
CA LYS A 70 -4.27 -6.81 3.54
C LYS A 70 -2.92 -6.78 2.84
N VAL A 71 -2.29 -5.61 2.71
CA VAL A 71 -0.95 -5.45 2.14
C VAL A 71 0.07 -6.21 2.98
N ARG A 72 0.13 -5.96 4.30
CA ARG A 72 1.08 -6.65 5.19
C ARG A 72 0.92 -8.17 5.14
N SER A 73 -0.33 -8.67 5.19
CA SER A 73 -0.60 -10.10 5.06
C SER A 73 -0.15 -10.69 3.70
N THR A 74 -0.24 -9.91 2.62
CA THR A 74 0.22 -10.34 1.29
C THR A 74 1.75 -10.36 1.23
N VAL A 75 2.40 -9.34 1.80
CA VAL A 75 3.87 -9.25 1.90
C VAL A 75 4.45 -10.42 2.70
N ASP A 76 3.81 -10.78 3.80
CA ASP A 76 4.22 -11.93 4.63
C ASP A 76 4.17 -13.25 3.85
N ALA A 77 3.20 -13.39 2.93
CA ALA A 77 2.99 -14.59 2.12
C ALA A 77 3.94 -14.76 0.93
N LEU A 78 4.70 -13.72 0.55
CA LEU A 78 5.61 -13.79 -0.61
C LEU A 78 6.64 -14.93 -0.46
N SER A 79 6.97 -15.59 -1.57
CA SER A 79 7.90 -16.74 -1.61
C SER A 79 8.89 -16.74 -2.76
#